data_AF-X0VDI9-F1
#
_entry.id   AF-X0VDI9-F1
#
_cell.length_a   1.000
_cell.length_b   1.000
_cell.length_c   1.000
_cell.angle_alpha   90.00
_cell.angle_beta   90.00
_cell.angle_gamma   90.00
#
_symmetry.space_group_name_H-M   'P 1'
#
loop_
_entity.id
_entity.type
_entity.pdbx_description
1 polymer ?
#
loop_
_entity_poly.entity_id
_entity_poly.type
_entity_poly.pdbx_seq_one_letter_code
_entity_poly.pdbx_strand_id
1 'polypeptide(L)'
;KKTDEAIAHYKKAIDSYSDYVDAHYNLGLALGLEKRYDEAIEQYYSVLRLKPKHWKAQFRLANAFVGKGQLDKAIEHYNKTLQVKPDDAEVCNNLALALVKKGKINEAIEYYNKSLEINRDSAEVLNNLGNA
;
A
#
# COMPACT_ATOMS: atom_id res chain seq x y z
N LYS A 1 22.87 4.48 1.56
CA LYS A 1 23.95 4.34 0.54
C LYS A 1 23.41 3.87 -0.81
N LYS A 2 22.84 2.66 -0.95
CA LYS A 2 22.22 2.22 -2.23
C LYS A 2 20.83 2.83 -2.50
N THR A 3 20.01 3.00 -1.46
CA THR A 3 18.68 3.61 -1.57
C THR A 3 18.77 5.10 -1.93
N ASP A 4 19.68 5.85 -1.30
CA ASP A 4 19.94 7.26 -1.62
C ASP A 4 20.33 7.48 -3.09
N GLU A 5 21.18 6.61 -3.65
CA GLU A 5 21.61 6.68 -5.04
C GLU A 5 20.44 6.40 -6.00
N ALA A 6 19.62 5.38 -5.71
CA ALA A 6 18.43 5.10 -6.48
C ALA A 6 17.44 6.28 -6.46
N ILE A 7 17.21 6.88 -5.28
CA ILE A 7 16.38 8.08 -5.12
C ILE A 7 16.89 9.23 -6.00
N ALA A 8 18.20 9.49 -6.00
CA ALA A 8 18.79 10.54 -6.82
C ALA A 8 18.58 10.30 -8.32
N HIS A 9 18.75 9.05 -8.79
CA HIS A 9 18.51 8.69 -10.19
C HIS A 9 17.04 8.82 -10.58
N TYR A 10 16.10 8.40 -9.73
CA TYR A 10 14.68 8.56 -10.02
C TYR A 10 14.27 10.04 -10.06
N LYS A 11 14.77 10.87 -9.15
CA LYS A 11 14.54 12.32 -9.17
C LYS A 11 15.04 12.95 -10.48
N LYS A 12 16.27 12.63 -10.89
CA LYS A 12 16.83 13.10 -12.16
C LYS A 12 16.00 12.66 -13.39
N ALA A 13 15.46 11.43 -13.35
CA ALA A 13 14.59 10.94 -14.42
C ALA A 13 13.28 11.74 -14.49
N ILE A 14 12.68 12.06 -13.34
CA ILE A 14 11.46 12.88 -13.23
C ILE A 14 11.74 14.33 -13.68
N ASP A 15 12.89 14.89 -13.32
CA ASP A 15 13.29 16.24 -13.76
C ASP A 15 13.42 16.34 -15.28
N SER A 16 13.81 15.23 -15.93
CA SER A 16 13.92 15.16 -17.40
C SER A 16 12.57 14.82 -18.05
N TYR A 17 11.74 14.01 -17.39
CA TYR A 17 10.47 13.50 -17.88
C TYR A 17 9.46 13.41 -16.72
N SER A 18 8.71 14.49 -16.49
CA SER A 18 7.78 14.63 -15.37
C SER A 18 6.66 13.59 -15.36
N ASP A 19 6.33 13.01 -16.51
CA ASP A 19 5.23 12.06 -16.64
C ASP A 19 5.71 10.60 -16.64
N TYR A 20 6.98 10.37 -16.26
CA TYR A 20 7.55 9.03 -16.22
C TYR A 20 7.04 8.24 -15.01
N VAL A 21 5.92 7.55 -15.23
CA VAL A 21 5.18 6.79 -14.22
C VAL A 21 6.06 5.84 -13.39
N ASP A 22 6.95 5.08 -14.05
CA ASP A 22 7.77 4.09 -13.35
C ASP A 22 8.83 4.76 -12.46
N ALA A 23 9.33 5.93 -12.84
CA ALA A 23 10.25 6.70 -11.99
C ALA A 23 9.53 7.23 -10.73
N HIS A 24 8.31 7.78 -10.86
CA HIS A 24 7.52 8.15 -9.70
C HIS A 24 7.21 6.95 -8.80
N TYR A 25 6.76 5.83 -9.38
CA TYR A 25 6.43 4.64 -8.60
C TYR A 25 7.65 4.09 -7.83
N ASN A 26 8.80 3.96 -8.50
CA ASN A 26 10.01 3.44 -7.86
C ASN A 26 10.62 4.43 -6.85
N LEU A 27 10.52 5.74 -7.10
CA LEU A 27 10.88 6.75 -6.10
C LEU A 27 10.00 6.62 -4.86
N GLY A 28 8.68 6.46 -5.03
CA GLY A 28 7.76 6.21 -3.92
C GLY A 28 8.11 4.95 -3.12
N LEU A 29 8.48 3.86 -3.80
CA LEU A 29 8.94 2.63 -3.14
C LEU A 29 10.20 2.86 -2.30
N ALA A 30 11.22 3.51 -2.87
CA ALA A 30 12.48 3.79 -2.18
C ALA A 30 12.27 4.70 -0.96
N LEU A 31 11.46 5.75 -1.09
CA LEU A 31 11.09 6.64 0.00
C LEU A 31 10.31 5.91 1.11
N GLY A 32 9.40 5.02 0.73
CA GLY A 32 8.64 4.18 1.68
C GLY A 32 9.53 3.24 2.48
N LEU A 33 10.57 2.66 1.87
CA LEU A 33 11.57 1.85 2.56
C LEU A 33 12.37 2.65 3.60
N GLU A 34 12.62 3.93 3.32
CA GLU A 34 13.24 4.88 4.25
C GLU A 34 12.25 5.48 5.26
N LYS A 35 10.98 5.03 5.25
CA LYS A 35 9.89 5.57 6.07
C LYS A 35 9.60 7.05 5.85
N ARG A 36 10.04 7.60 4.71
CA ARG A 36 9.76 8.97 4.24
C ARG A 36 8.36 9.00 3.62
N TYR A 37 7.36 8.70 4.43
CA TYR A 37 6.01 8.39 3.97
C TYR A 37 5.33 9.56 3.26
N ASP A 38 5.56 10.80 3.71
CA ASP A 38 5.01 11.98 3.06
C ASP A 38 5.48 12.13 1.61
N GLU A 39 6.80 12.05 1.39
CA GLU A 39 7.35 12.10 0.04
C GLU A 39 6.88 10.90 -0.80
N ALA A 40 6.78 9.71 -0.22
CA ALA A 40 6.28 8.52 -0.92
C ALA A 40 4.83 8.70 -1.37
N ILE A 41 3.98 9.27 -0.51
CA ILE A 41 2.57 9.57 -0.79
C ILE A 41 2.46 10.52 -2.00
N GLU A 42 3.26 11.58 -2.05
CA GLU A 42 3.28 12.52 -3.19
C GLU A 42 3.63 11.82 -4.51
N GLN A 43 4.59 10.90 -4.48
CA GLN A 43 4.97 10.15 -5.67
C GLN A 43 3.87 9.18 -6.12
N TYR A 44 3.22 8.48 -5.18
CA TYR A 44 2.10 7.61 -5.52
C TYR A 44 0.89 8.39 -6.05
N TYR A 45 0.60 9.58 -5.53
CA TYR A 45 -0.42 10.45 -6.12
C TYR A 45 -0.04 10.92 -7.53
N SER A 46 1.24 11.18 -7.81
CA SER A 46 1.69 11.48 -9.17
C SER A 46 1.47 10.30 -10.13
N VAL A 47 1.76 9.07 -9.69
CA VAL A 47 1.42 7.85 -10.45
C VAL A 47 -0.08 7.75 -10.70
N LEU A 48 -0.91 8.01 -9.71
CA LEU A 48 -2.37 7.92 -9.82
C LEU A 48 -2.98 9.04 -10.68
N ARG A 49 -2.37 10.22 -10.72
CA ARG A 49 -2.76 11.29 -11.64
C ARG A 49 -2.53 10.88 -13.10
N LEU A 50 -1.39 10.22 -13.38
CA LEU A 50 -1.03 9.75 -14.72
C LEU A 50 -1.75 8.45 -15.11
N LYS A 51 -1.99 7.56 -14.15
CA LYS A 51 -2.69 6.27 -14.31
C LYS A 51 -3.67 6.03 -13.15
N PRO A 52 -4.92 6.55 -13.25
CA PRO A 52 -5.91 6.49 -12.16
C PRO A 52 -6.24 5.08 -11.63
N LYS A 53 -6.12 4.06 -12.49
CA LYS A 53 -6.42 2.65 -12.15
C LYS A 53 -5.16 1.85 -11.75
N HIS A 54 -4.04 2.50 -11.43
CA HIS A 54 -2.79 1.81 -11.07
C HIS A 54 -2.87 1.21 -9.66
N TRP A 55 -3.40 -0.02 -9.56
CA TRP A 55 -3.67 -0.69 -8.29
C TRP A 55 -2.44 -0.83 -7.38
N LYS A 56 -1.25 -1.08 -7.93
CA LYS A 56 -0.01 -1.16 -7.14
C LYS A 56 0.30 0.15 -6.41
N ALA A 57 0.01 1.30 -7.04
CA ALA A 57 0.21 2.60 -6.41
C ALA A 57 -0.86 2.88 -5.35
N GLN A 58 -2.12 2.48 -5.58
CA GLN A 58 -3.18 2.54 -4.55
C GLN A 58 -2.81 1.72 -3.31
N PHE A 59 -2.32 0.49 -3.52
CA PHE A 59 -1.88 -0.39 -2.43
C PHE A 59 -0.71 0.21 -1.64
N ARG A 60 0.34 0.67 -2.33
CA ARG A 60 1.50 1.27 -1.66
C ARG A 60 1.18 2.59 -0.97
N LEU A 61 0.25 3.37 -1.53
CA LEU A 61 -0.29 4.57 -0.90
C LEU A 61 -1.02 4.24 0.41
N ALA A 62 -1.83 3.17 0.43
CA ALA A 62 -2.47 2.68 1.66
C ALA A 62 -1.43 2.28 2.72
N ASN A 63 -0.40 1.51 2.33
CA ASN A 63 0.69 1.13 3.24
C ASN A 63 1.43 2.34 3.82
N ALA A 64 1.68 3.38 3.00
CA ALA A 64 2.29 4.61 3.48
C ALA A 64 1.39 5.34 4.50
N PHE A 65 0.08 5.37 4.28
CA PHE A 65 -0.88 5.91 5.26
C PHE A 65 -0.92 5.10 6.56
N VAL A 66 -0.81 3.77 6.51
CA VAL A 66 -0.64 2.94 7.71
C VAL A 66 0.64 3.33 8.47
N GLY A 67 1.76 3.51 7.75
CA GLY A 67 3.02 3.96 8.33
C GLY A 67 2.92 5.32 9.04
N LYS A 68 2.00 6.18 8.61
CA LYS A 68 1.67 7.46 9.24
C LYS A 68 0.60 7.39 10.32
N GLY A 69 0.01 6.22 10.58
CA GLY A 69 -1.15 6.08 11.47
C GLY A 69 -2.46 6.68 10.93
N GLN A 70 -2.51 7.06 9.65
CA GLN A 70 -3.72 7.59 9.00
C GLN A 70 -4.62 6.45 8.51
N LEU A 71 -5.14 5.67 9.46
CA LEU A 71 -5.83 4.40 9.18
C LEU A 71 -7.06 4.55 8.29
N ASP A 72 -7.81 5.65 8.41
CA ASP A 72 -9.00 5.91 7.57
C ASP A 72 -8.65 5.98 6.08
N LYS A 73 -7.59 6.71 5.75
CA LYS A 73 -7.11 6.83 4.37
C LYS A 73 -6.54 5.50 3.89
N ALA A 74 -5.82 4.77 4.74
CA ALA A 74 -5.33 3.45 4.39
C ALA A 74 -6.47 2.50 4.01
N ILE A 75 -7.51 2.42 4.83
CA ILE A 75 -8.71 1.60 4.58
C ILE A 75 -9.39 1.99 3.27
N GLU A 76 -9.56 3.30 3.01
CA GLU A 76 -10.12 3.79 1.76
C GLU A 76 -9.32 3.32 0.53
N HIS A 77 -7.99 3.44 0.58
CA HIS A 77 -7.12 3.07 -0.54
C HIS A 77 -6.95 1.55 -0.71
N TYR A 78 -7.01 0.76 0.37
CA TYR A 78 -7.13 -0.70 0.27
C TYR A 78 -8.44 -1.11 -0.41
N ASN A 79 -9.57 -0.51 -0.03
CA ASN A 79 -10.85 -0.77 -0.69
C ASN A 79 -10.81 -0.41 -2.19
N LYS A 80 -10.19 0.71 -2.57
CA LYS A 80 -9.96 1.05 -3.99
C LYS A 80 -9.09 0.03 -4.71
N THR A 81 -8.11 -0.57 -4.02
CA THR A 81 -7.29 -1.65 -4.58
C THR A 81 -8.15 -2.90 -4.81
N LEU A 82 -8.98 -3.29 -3.84
CA LEU A 82 -9.89 -4.44 -3.97
C LEU A 82 -10.97 -4.26 -5.05
N GLN A 83 -11.38 -3.02 -5.36
CA GLN A 83 -12.26 -2.78 -6.51
C GLN A 83 -11.63 -3.17 -7.86
N VAL A 84 -10.30 -3.18 -7.95
CA VAL A 84 -9.55 -3.60 -9.16
C VAL A 84 -9.06 -5.05 -9.04
N LYS A 85 -8.74 -5.48 -7.81
CA LYS A 85 -8.20 -6.80 -7.47
C LYS A 85 -9.00 -7.39 -6.30
N PRO A 86 -10.23 -7.89 -6.56
CA PRO A 86 -11.13 -8.33 -5.48
C PRO A 86 -10.59 -9.53 -4.70
N ASP A 87 -9.80 -10.38 -5.35
CA ASP A 87 -9.27 -11.63 -4.78
C ASP A 87 -7.78 -11.52 -4.43
N ASP A 88 -7.34 -10.37 -3.90
CA ASP A 88 -5.96 -10.18 -3.47
C ASP A 88 -5.82 -10.43 -1.96
N ALA A 89 -5.26 -11.58 -1.61
CA ALA A 89 -5.06 -12.00 -0.23
C ALA A 89 -4.17 -11.02 0.57
N GLU A 90 -3.13 -10.45 -0.04
CA GLU A 90 -2.23 -9.50 0.64
C GLU A 90 -2.97 -8.21 1.00
N VAL A 91 -3.82 -7.72 0.08
CA VAL A 91 -4.64 -6.53 0.32
C VAL A 91 -5.68 -6.80 1.41
N CYS A 92 -6.34 -7.96 1.39
CA CYS A 92 -7.31 -8.36 2.43
C CYS A 92 -6.66 -8.43 3.82
N ASN A 93 -5.50 -9.08 3.95
CA ASN A 93 -4.74 -9.16 5.20
C ASN A 93 -4.34 -7.76 5.72
N ASN A 94 -3.81 -6.89 4.84
CA ASN A 94 -3.39 -5.54 5.24
C ASN A 94 -4.57 -4.63 5.61
N LEU A 95 -5.71 -4.76 4.92
CA LEU A 95 -6.94 -4.07 5.29
C LEU A 95 -7.45 -4.53 6.65
N ALA A 96 -7.48 -5.84 6.91
CA ALA A 96 -7.85 -6.40 8.20
C ALA A 96 -6.93 -5.88 9.32
N LEU A 97 -5.61 -5.85 9.12
CA LEU A 97 -4.66 -5.27 10.07
C LEU A 97 -4.94 -3.79 10.36
N ALA A 98 -5.27 -2.99 9.34
CA ALA A 98 -5.63 -1.59 9.52
C ALA A 98 -6.95 -1.43 10.30
N LEU A 99 -7.92 -2.32 10.07
CA LEU A 99 -9.19 -2.36 10.81
C LEU A 99 -8.99 -2.75 12.28
N VAL A 100 -8.14 -3.73 12.58
CA VAL A 100 -7.75 -4.08 13.96
C VAL A 100 -7.15 -2.86 14.68
N LYS A 101 -6.20 -2.18 14.04
CA LYS A 101 -5.58 -0.96 14.61
C LYS A 101 -6.59 0.17 14.87
N LYS A 102 -7.74 0.16 14.18
CA LYS A 102 -8.84 1.11 14.36
C LYS A 102 -9.90 0.62 15.37
N GLY A 103 -9.76 -0.60 15.90
CA GLY A 103 -10.72 -1.23 16.81
C GLY A 103 -11.95 -1.83 16.11
N LYS A 104 -11.94 -1.94 14.78
CA LYS A 104 -13.02 -2.53 13.97
C LYS A 104 -12.83 -4.03 13.81
N ILE A 105 -12.86 -4.77 14.93
CA ILE A 105 -12.44 -6.17 14.99
C ILE A 105 -13.33 -7.08 14.12
N ASN A 106 -14.65 -6.92 14.18
CA ASN A 106 -15.57 -7.75 13.39
C ASN A 106 -15.33 -7.60 11.88
N GLU A 107 -15.16 -6.37 11.39
CA GLU A 107 -14.82 -6.12 9.98
C GLU A 107 -13.45 -6.73 9.63
N ALA A 108 -12.47 -6.68 10.54
CA ALA A 108 -11.16 -7.28 10.30
C ALA A 108 -11.24 -8.81 10.14
N ILE A 109 -12.01 -9.49 10.99
CA ILE A 109 -12.22 -10.95 10.91
C ILE A 109 -12.79 -11.34 9.54
N GLU A 110 -13.75 -10.58 9.01
CA GLU A 110 -14.29 -10.85 7.67
C GLU A 110 -13.21 -10.80 6.58
N TYR A 111 -12.31 -9.82 6.62
CA TYR A 111 -11.23 -9.69 5.64
C TYR A 111 -10.08 -10.69 5.85
N TYR A 112 -9.78 -11.09 7.09
CA TYR A 112 -8.88 -12.21 7.33
C TYR A 112 -9.45 -13.52 6.76
N ASN A 113 -10.74 -13.78 6.98
CA ASN A 113 -11.40 -14.95 6.41
C ASN A 113 -11.37 -14.93 4.88
N LYS A 114 -11.67 -13.79 4.23
CA LYS A 114 -11.49 -13.64 2.77
C LYS A 114 -10.07 -13.91 2.32
N SER A 115 -9.07 -13.42 3.05
CA SER A 115 -7.67 -13.72 2.75
C SER A 115 -7.37 -15.23 2.85
N LEU A 116 -7.95 -15.93 3.82
CA LEU A 116 -7.78 -17.38 3.99
C LEU A 116 -8.58 -18.19 2.97
N GLU A 117 -9.72 -17.69 2.47
CA GLU A 117 -10.44 -18.33 1.37
C GLU A 117 -9.56 -18.42 0.10
N ILE A 118 -8.75 -17.37 -0.14
CA ILE A 118 -7.81 -17.29 -1.26
C ILE A 118 -6.51 -18.08 -0.97
N ASN A 119 -5.95 -17.94 0.25
CA ASN A 119 -4.74 -18.63 0.68
C ASN A 119 -4.94 -19.27 2.07
N ARG A 120 -5.42 -20.51 2.08
CA ARG A 120 -5.91 -21.23 3.27
C ARG A 120 -4.88 -21.46 4.36
N ASP A 121 -3.61 -21.63 3.98
CA ASP A 121 -2.54 -22.03 4.88
C ASP A 121 -1.59 -20.86 5.20
N SER A 122 -2.05 -19.62 5.04
CA SER A 122 -1.25 -18.43 5.35
C SER A 122 -1.02 -18.31 6.86
N ALA A 123 0.15 -18.78 7.33
CA ALA A 123 0.54 -18.70 8.73
C ALA A 123 0.51 -17.27 9.28
N GLU A 124 0.87 -16.28 8.45
CA GLU A 124 0.81 -14.86 8.83
C GLU A 124 -0.64 -14.43 9.13
N VAL A 125 -1.58 -14.78 8.24
CA VAL A 125 -2.99 -14.38 8.39
C VAL A 125 -3.64 -15.10 9.57
N LEU A 126 -3.34 -16.39 9.76
CA LEU A 126 -3.82 -17.15 10.93
C LEU A 126 -3.32 -16.54 12.24
N ASN A 127 -2.04 -16.14 12.31
CA ASN A 127 -1.49 -15.44 13.46
C ASN A 127 -2.16 -14.07 13.66
N ASN A 128 -2.38 -13.31 12.59
CA ASN A 128 -3.02 -11.99 12.68
C ASN A 128 -4.48 -12.10 13.13
N LEU A 129 -5.22 -13.10 12.65
CA LEU A 129 -6.59 -13.39 13.04
C LEU A 129 -6.68 -13.84 14.52
N GLY A 130 -5.74 -14.66 14.99
CA GLY A 130 -5.68 -15.08 16.40
C GLY A 130 -5.37 -13.95 17.38
N ASN A 131 -4.78 -12.84 16.90
CA ASN A 131 -4.43 -11.66 17.69
C ASN A 131 -5.43 -10.49 17.53
N ALA A 132 -6.48 -10.66 16.73
CA ALA A 132 -7.49 -9.64 16.45
C ALA A 132 -8.53 -9.56 17.58
#